data_AF-A0A942A637-F1
#
_entry.id   AF-A0A942A637-F1
#
_cell.length_a   1.000
_cell.length_b   1.000
_cell.length_c   1.000
_cell.angle_alpha   90.00
_cell.angle_beta   90.00
_cell.angle_gamma   90.00
#
_symmetry.space_group_name_H-M   'P 1'
#
loop_
_entity.id
_entity.type
_entity.pdbx_description
1 polymer ?
#
loop_
_entity_poly.entity_id
_entity_poly.type
_entity_poly.pdbx_seq_one_letter_code
_entity_poly.pdbx_strand_id
1 'polypeptide(L)' 'MKQAFKRKNYYLDEAKIKSAQKILETRTETETIDRALDLVLFRKEILGSLKKTREKGTGKLVKLN' A
#
# COMPACT_ATOMS: atom_id res chain seq x y z
N MET A 1 13.10 11.53 -2.16
CA MET A 1 14.17 10.66 -2.71
C MET A 1 13.87 10.45 -4.19
N LYS A 2 14.84 10.60 -5.09
CA LYS A 2 14.61 10.42 -6.53
C LYS A 2 14.28 8.95 -6.79
N GLN A 3 13.02 8.65 -7.10
CA GLN A 3 12.56 7.29 -7.35
C GLN A 3 13.23 6.78 -8.63
N ALA A 4 14.02 5.71 -8.53
CA ALA A 4 14.76 5.15 -9.65
C ALA A 4 13.81 4.29 -10.49
N PHE A 5 13.10 4.91 -11.43
CA PHE A 5 12.26 4.18 -12.37
C PHE A 5 13.11 3.27 -13.25
N LYS A 6 12.81 1.96 -13.22
CA LYS A 6 13.36 0.98 -14.15
C LYS A 6 12.24 0.47 -15.03
N ARG A 7 12.44 0.50 -16.35
CA ARG A 7 11.49 -0.11 -17.30
C ARG A 7 11.38 -1.60 -17.02
N LYS A 8 10.14 -2.11 -17.02
CA LYS A 8 9.81 -3.53 -16.94
C LYS A 8 8.86 -3.88 -18.09
N ASN A 9 8.97 -5.09 -18.61
CA ASN A 9 8.05 -5.60 -19.64
C ASN A 9 7.31 -6.80 -19.03
N TYR A 10 5.99 -6.67 -18.88
CA TYR A 10 5.12 -7.69 -18.29
C TYR A 10 3.90 -7.89 -19.17
N TYR A 11 3.35 -9.11 -19.19
CA TYR A 11 2.01 -9.36 -19.69
C TYR A 11 1.02 -9.04 -18.59
N LEU A 12 0.15 -8.07 -18.83
CA LEU A 12 -0.87 -7.61 -17.89
C LEU A 12 -2.24 -7.64 -18.57
N ASP A 13 -3.27 -7.81 -17.76
CA ASP A 13 -4.67 -7.73 -18.19
C ASP A 13 -5.06 -6.26 -18.33
N GLU A 14 -5.16 -5.78 -19.57
CA GLU A 14 -5.50 -4.38 -19.88
C GLU A 14 -6.83 -3.96 -19.25
N ALA A 15 -7.84 -4.84 -19.23
CA ALA A 15 -9.14 -4.51 -18.67
C ALA A 15 -9.07 -4.25 -17.16
N LYS A 16 -8.20 -4.97 -16.44
CA LYS A 16 -7.91 -4.68 -15.03
C LYS A 16 -7.20 -3.35 -14.86
N ILE A 17 -6.24 -3.02 -15.72
CA ILE A 17 -5.54 -1.73 -15.66
C ILE A 17 -6.49 -0.57 -15.93
N LYS A 18 -7.38 -0.66 -16.92
CA LYS A 18 -8.38 0.37 -17.21
C LYS A 18 -9.39 0.54 -16.06
N SER A 19 -9.80 -0.56 -15.45
CA SER A 19 -10.66 -0.52 -14.26
C SER A 19 -9.97 0.18 -13.09
N ALA A 20 -8.71 -0.18 -12.84
CA ALA A 20 -7.89 0.46 -11.81
C ALA A 20 -7.63 1.95 -12.11
N GLN A 21 -7.43 2.34 -13.37
CA GLN A 21 -7.28 3.74 -13.78
C GLN A 21 -8.48 4.59 -13.37
N LYS A 22 -9.70 4.07 -13.57
CA LYS A 22 -10.94 4.75 -13.18
C LYS A 22 -11.07 4.89 -11.66
N ILE A 23 -10.75 3.83 -10.93
CA ILE A 23 -10.84 3.81 -9.45
C ILE A 23 -9.80 4.76 -8.83
N LEU A 24 -8.59 4.79 -9.37
CA LEU A 24 -7.46 5.56 -8.83
C LEU A 24 -7.33 6.96 -9.43
N GLU A 25 -8.19 7.32 -10.39
CA GLU A 25 -8.21 8.60 -11.09
C GLU A 25 -6.83 9.00 -11.65
N THR A 26 -6.17 8.05 -12.31
CA THR A 26 -4.81 8.19 -12.85
C THR A 26 -4.82 8.45 -14.34
N ARG A 27 -3.83 9.22 -14.81
CA ARG A 27 -3.72 9.63 -16.22
C ARG A 27 -3.08 8.55 -17.08
N THR A 28 -2.19 7.74 -16.50
CA THR A 28 -1.41 6.73 -17.24
C THR A 28 -1.45 5.36 -16.57
N GLU A 29 -1.22 4.30 -17.35
CA GLU A 29 -1.13 2.94 -16.83
C GLU A 29 0.04 2.78 -15.85
N THR A 30 1.18 3.41 -16.14
CA THR A 30 2.33 3.45 -15.22
C THR A 30 1.96 4.06 -13.87
N GLU A 31 1.30 5.22 -13.87
CA GLU A 31 0.85 5.87 -12.63
C GLU A 31 -0.16 5.00 -11.87
N THR A 32 -0.99 4.25 -12.59
CA THR A 32 -1.98 3.33 -12.00
C THR A 32 -1.30 2.19 -11.27
N ILE A 33 -0.32 1.56 -11.92
CA ILE A 33 0.44 0.46 -11.34
C ILE A 33 1.23 0.96 -10.13
N ASP A 34 1.86 2.14 -10.23
CA ASP A 34 2.63 2.75 -9.14
C ASP A 34 1.73 3.05 -7.92
N ARG A 35 0.61 3.77 -8.12
CA ARG A 35 -0.35 4.05 -7.03
C ARG A 35 -0.96 2.78 -6.44
N ALA A 36 -1.26 1.78 -7.25
CA ALA A 36 -1.78 0.50 -6.75
C ALA A 36 -0.76 -0.20 -5.84
N LEU A 37 0.52 -0.16 -6.20
CA LEU A 37 1.60 -0.70 -5.37
C LEU A 37 1.76 0.10 -4.07
N ASP A 38 1.73 1.43 -4.15
CA ASP A 38 1.79 2.29 -2.97
C ASP A 38 0.67 1.99 -1.98
N LEU A 39 -0.57 1.77 -2.44
CA LEU A 39 -1.70 1.40 -1.59
C LEU A 39 -1.47 0.06 -0.87
N VAL A 40 -0.88 -0.93 -1.55
CA VAL A 40 -0.56 -2.24 -0.95
C VAL A 40 0.54 -2.09 0.11
N LEU A 41 1.58 -1.30 -0.17
CA LEU A 41 2.66 -1.03 0.78
C LEU A 41 2.16 -0.28 2.01
N PHE A 42 1.39 0.79 1.79
CA PHE A 42 0.78 1.60 2.83
C PHE A 42 -0.12 0.77 3.75
N ARG A 43 -0.96 -0.11 3.18
CA ARG A 43 -1.80 -1.03 3.96
C ARG A 43 -0.94 -1.91 4.89
N LYS A 44 0.18 -2.43 4.41
CA LYS A 44 1.09 -3.25 5.22
C LYS A 44 1.70 -2.44 6.37
N GLU A 45 2.11 -1.21 6.11
CA GLU A 45 2.69 -0.31 7.13
C GLU A 45 1.68 0.07 8.22
N ILE A 46 0.45 0.40 7.84
CA ILE A 46 -0.63 0.67 8.80
C ILE A 46 -0.88 -0.55 9.68
N LEU A 47 -1.09 -1.72 9.08
CA LEU A 47 -1.37 -2.95 9.84
C LEU A 47 -0.24 -3.30 10.80
N GLY A 48 1.02 -3.13 10.35
CA GLY A 48 2.19 -3.31 11.21
C GLY A 48 2.22 -2.31 12.37
N SER A 49 1.89 -1.05 12.10
CA SER A 49 1.83 0.01 13.13
C SER A 49 0.73 -0.24 14.15
N LEU A 50 -0.45 -0.66 13.71
CA LEU A 50 -1.57 -1.03 14.58
C LEU A 50 -1.23 -2.23 15.47
N LYS A 51 -0.55 -3.25 14.92
CA LYS A 51 -0.07 -4.40 15.70
C LYS A 51 0.88 -3.96 16.82
N LYS A 52 1.85 -3.10 16.51
CA LYS A 52 2.80 -2.55 17.49
C LYS A 52 2.10 -1.73 18.57
N THR A 53 1.10 -0.93 18.21
CA THR A 53 0.33 -0.12 19.18
C THR A 53 -0.51 -1.02 20.08
N ARG A 54 -1.14 -2.08 19.54
CA ARG A 54 -1.86 -3.08 20.35
C ARG A 54 -0.94 -3.75 21.37
N GLU A 55 0.24 -4.21 20.95
CA GLU A 55 1.23 -4.84 21.83
C GLU A 55 1.67 -3.90 22.97
N LYS A 56 1.84 -2.60 22.67
CA LYS A 56 2.18 -1.57 23.68
C LYS A 56 1.01 -1.22 24.60
N GLY A 57 -0.23 -1.24 24.10
CA GLY A 57 -1.44 -0.92 24.87
C GLY A 57 -1.89 -2.02 25.84
N THR A 58 -1.60 -3.29 25.53
CA THR A 58 -1.85 -4.41 26.44
C THR A 58 -0.81 -4.56 27.56
N GLY A 59 0.32 -3.86 27.48
CA GLY A 59 1.40 -3.94 28.49
C GLY A 59 1.22 -3.07 29.73
N LYS A 60 0.15 -2.27 29.82
CA LYS A 60 -0.08 -1.32 30.93
C LYS A 60 -1.46 -1.41 31.58
N LEU A 61 -2.14 -2.55 31.41
CA LEU A 61 -3.35 -2.86 32.16
C LEU A 61 -3.03 -3.92 33.22
N VAL A 62 -3.02 -3.44 34.45
CA VAL A 62 -3.25 -4.15 35.72
C VAL A 62 -2.15 -5.10 36.21
N LYS A 63 -1.25 -4.54 37.03
CA LYS A 63 -1.16 -4.98 38.44
C LYS A 63 -1.34 -3.75 39.33
N LEU A 64 -2.60 -3.44 39.64
CA LEU A 64 -2.94 -2.69 40.83
C LEU A 64 -3.48 -3.72 41.82
N ASN A 65 -2.72 -3.86 42.91
CA ASN A 65 -2.92 -4.68 44.11
C ASN A 65 -2.83 -6.19 43.92
#